data_AF-A0A8J2W2E2-F1
#
_entry.id   AF-A0A8J2W2E2-F1
#
_cell.length_a   1.000
_cell.length_b   1.000
_cell.length_c   1.000
_cell.angle_alpha   90.00
_cell.angle_beta   90.00
_cell.angle_gamma   90.00
#
_symmetry.space_group_name_H-M   'P 1'
#
loop_
_entity.id
_entity.type
_entity.pdbx_description
1 polymer ?
#
loop_
_entity_poly.entity_id
_entity_poly.type
_entity_poly.pdbx_seq_one_letter_code
_entity_poly.pdbx_strand_id
1 'polypeptide(L)'
;MIDFLQEASGNVAVATALAAIPVVGAMGVALDHVRLSDMRAEMQAEADADALSKRNGVWLDDVRYEVVRQGRLDTSIMAVLGLTEVDFTVRAVARHVPPVRVYGPPAYMYLDGDAMDYNRIGVYCYNKAENTRSEIVILADNRGRTFDVDIPQCGPGESFELALHNVWYGEENFNNPALQRYYKTDTGVPDWQNANKARVLETYLCDTEQECYPVSMGGPLPEGPNRVPHIETRPCEPGHFMYYGWEDTPESFGDSDFNDIRLIMACPDVDETTREVRLIE
;
A
#
# COMPACT_ATOMS: atom_id res chain seq x y z
N MET A 1 21.29 77.57 10.93
CA MET A 1 21.26 76.26 10.23
C MET A 1 22.53 76.01 9.42
N ILE A 2 23.15 77.03 8.81
CA ILE A 2 24.44 76.88 8.10
C ILE A 2 25.64 76.74 9.07
N ASP A 3 25.60 77.34 10.27
CA ASP A 3 26.68 77.22 11.27
C ASP A 3 26.86 75.80 11.84
N PHE A 4 25.81 74.97 11.82
CA PHE A 4 25.87 73.58 12.32
C PHE A 4 26.75 72.68 11.44
N LEU A 5 26.96 73.04 10.16
CA LEU A 5 27.80 72.29 9.22
C LEU A 5 29.30 72.68 9.32
N GLN A 6 29.64 73.74 10.05
CA GLN A 6 31.02 74.20 10.24
C GLN A 6 31.62 73.77 11.58
N GLU A 7 30.81 73.38 12.56
CA GLU A 7 31.29 72.82 13.82
C GLU A 7 31.62 71.33 13.68
N ALA A 8 32.81 70.92 14.16
CA ALA A 8 33.27 69.53 14.14
C ALA A 8 32.28 68.56 14.83
N SER A 9 31.55 69.04 15.85
CA SER A 9 30.48 68.31 16.54
C SER A 9 29.27 68.03 15.64
N GLY A 10 28.90 68.95 14.75
CA GLY A 10 27.78 68.79 13.82
C GLY A 10 28.04 67.75 12.75
N ASN A 11 29.27 67.69 12.21
CA ASN A 11 29.66 66.67 11.23
C ASN A 11 29.67 65.26 11.81
N VAL A 12 30.09 65.10 13.08
CA VAL A 12 30.01 63.81 13.78
C VAL A 12 28.56 63.38 13.97
N ALA A 13 27.66 64.31 14.33
CA ALA A 13 26.24 64.01 14.49
C ALA A 13 25.59 63.55 13.17
N VAL A 14 25.87 64.23 12.06
CA VAL A 14 25.34 63.86 10.73
C VAL A 14 25.89 62.51 10.26
N ALA A 15 27.20 62.27 10.41
CA ALA A 15 27.81 61.00 10.05
C ALA A 15 27.26 59.84 10.89
N THR A 16 27.09 60.05 12.20
CA THR A 16 26.51 59.05 13.11
C THR A 16 25.04 58.77 12.76
N ALA A 17 24.24 59.81 12.48
CA ALA A 17 22.85 59.64 12.09
C ALA A 17 22.70 58.86 10.77
N LEU A 18 23.55 59.13 9.78
CA LEU A 18 23.54 58.40 8.51
C LEU A 18 24.04 56.95 8.67
N ALA A 19 25.04 56.71 9.52
CA ALA A 19 25.54 55.36 9.81
C ALA A 19 24.58 54.53 10.69
N ALA A 20 23.72 55.16 11.48
CA ALA A 20 22.73 54.46 12.29
C ALA A 20 21.66 53.75 11.44
N ILE A 21 21.30 54.30 10.28
CA ILE A 21 20.28 53.74 9.38
C ILE A 21 20.62 52.31 8.92
N PRO A 22 21.79 52.03 8.31
CA PRO A 22 22.14 50.67 7.89
C PRO A 22 22.32 49.70 9.07
N VAL A 23 22.77 50.19 10.23
CA VAL A 23 22.92 49.36 11.44
C VAL A 23 21.54 48.91 11.96
N VAL A 24 20.59 49.83 12.11
CA VAL A 24 19.23 49.52 12.55
C VAL A 24 18.53 48.62 11.52
N GLY A 25 18.72 48.87 10.23
CA GLY A 25 18.21 48.01 9.15
C GLY A 25 18.75 46.57 9.25
N ALA A 26 20.06 46.42 9.46
CA ALA A 26 20.69 45.09 9.60
C ALA A 26 20.20 44.35 10.86
N MET A 27 20.05 45.05 11.98
CA MET A 27 19.49 44.47 13.21
C MET A 27 18.06 43.98 13.00
N GLY A 28 17.26 44.70 12.22
CA GLY A 28 15.91 44.30 11.93
C GLY A 28 15.77 43.09 11.03
N VAL A 29 16.57 43.05 9.96
CA VAL A 29 16.65 41.86 9.10
C VAL A 29 17.08 40.64 9.92
N ALA A 30 18.02 40.80 10.86
CA ALA A 30 18.44 39.73 11.74
C ALA A 30 17.29 39.25 12.66
N LEU A 31 16.50 40.17 13.24
CA LEU A 31 15.34 39.81 14.06
C LEU A 31 14.24 39.12 13.25
N ASP A 32 13.91 39.63 12.07
CA ASP A 32 12.93 39.00 11.16
C ASP A 32 13.43 37.61 10.72
N HIS A 33 14.74 37.44 10.49
CA HIS A 33 15.33 36.14 10.15
C HIS A 33 15.24 35.12 11.30
N VAL A 34 15.55 35.53 12.53
CA VAL A 34 15.42 34.65 13.71
C VAL A 34 13.98 34.20 13.90
N ARG A 35 13.01 35.12 13.79
CA ARG A 35 11.58 34.79 13.88
C ARG A 35 11.14 33.83 12.77
N LEU A 36 11.58 34.07 11.53
CA LEU A 36 11.29 33.17 10.42
C LEU A 36 11.87 31.78 10.66
N SER A 37 13.10 31.71 11.18
CA SER A 37 13.76 30.44 11.51
C SER A 37 13.00 29.68 12.60
N ASP A 38 12.58 30.35 13.67
CA ASP A 38 11.85 29.75 14.78
C ASP A 38 10.47 29.23 14.31
N MET A 39 9.71 30.04 13.57
CA MET A 39 8.41 29.62 13.03
C MET A 39 8.53 28.46 12.05
N ARG A 40 9.59 28.45 11.23
CA ARG A 40 9.84 27.35 10.30
C ARG A 40 10.17 26.06 11.07
N ALA A 41 10.97 26.16 12.14
CA ALA A 41 11.31 25.01 12.97
C ALA A 41 10.08 24.44 13.69
N GLU A 42 9.21 25.30 14.23
CA GLU A 42 7.95 24.90 14.87
C GLU A 42 7.01 24.23 13.87
N MET A 43 6.79 24.83 12.70
CA MET A 43 5.95 24.23 11.66
C MET A 43 6.53 22.93 11.11
N GLN A 44 7.85 22.81 11.00
CA GLN A 44 8.48 21.56 10.61
C GLN A 44 8.21 20.48 11.66
N ALA A 45 8.36 20.78 12.95
CA ALA A 45 8.07 19.83 14.03
C ALA A 45 6.59 19.39 14.03
N GLU A 46 5.65 20.30 13.75
CA GLU A 46 4.24 19.95 13.61
C GLU A 46 3.98 19.08 12.35
N ALA A 47 4.58 19.44 11.21
CA ALA A 47 4.45 18.67 9.97
C ALA A 47 5.02 17.26 10.13
N ASP A 48 6.15 17.13 10.83
CA ASP A 48 6.80 15.87 11.17
C ASP A 48 5.89 15.01 12.07
N ALA A 49 5.33 15.59 13.14
CA ALA A 49 4.41 14.88 14.03
C ALA A 49 3.13 14.42 13.31
N ASP A 50 2.60 15.24 12.39
CA ASP A 50 1.46 14.88 11.56
C ASP A 50 1.81 13.83 10.50
N ALA A 51 3.01 13.87 9.92
CA ALA A 51 3.47 12.85 9.00
C ALA A 51 3.63 11.49 9.69
N LEU A 52 4.22 11.47 10.89
CA LEU A 52 4.37 10.25 11.70
C LEU A 52 3.01 9.68 12.16
N SER A 53 2.05 10.55 12.47
CA SER A 53 0.70 10.17 12.91
C SER A 53 -0.32 10.02 11.77
N LYS A 54 0.09 10.18 10.51
CA LYS A 54 -0.74 10.10 9.30
C LYS A 54 -1.95 11.05 9.33
N ARG A 55 -1.74 12.29 9.76
CA ARG A 55 -2.78 13.33 9.82
C ARG A 55 -2.50 14.44 8.82
N ASN A 56 -3.58 15.03 8.28
CA ASN A 56 -3.54 16.26 7.48
C ASN A 56 -2.57 16.24 6.27
N GLY A 57 -2.29 15.06 5.72
CA GLY A 57 -1.42 14.85 4.57
C GLY A 57 -2.03 13.94 3.51
N VAL A 58 -1.21 13.57 2.54
CA VAL A 58 -1.58 12.73 1.39
C VAL A 58 -0.60 11.57 1.25
N TRP A 59 -1.12 10.40 0.87
CA TRP A 59 -0.26 9.28 0.46
C TRP A 59 0.31 9.57 -0.93
N LEU A 60 1.64 9.51 -1.05
CA LEU A 60 2.34 9.60 -2.33
C LEU A 60 2.38 8.23 -3.02
N ASP A 61 2.51 7.17 -2.22
CA ASP A 61 2.47 5.75 -2.60
C ASP A 61 2.13 4.91 -1.35
N ASP A 62 2.23 3.58 -1.44
CA ASP A 62 1.88 2.66 -0.35
C ASP A 62 2.77 2.80 0.90
N VAL A 63 3.92 3.48 0.80
CA VAL A 63 4.92 3.56 1.87
C VAL A 63 5.31 5.00 2.24
N ARG A 64 4.88 6.02 1.51
CA ARG A 64 5.21 7.44 1.79
C ARG A 64 3.98 8.30 2.01
N TYR A 65 3.97 8.99 3.15
CA TYR A 65 2.94 9.95 3.52
C TYR A 65 3.54 11.36 3.62
N GLU A 66 2.97 12.31 2.90
CA GLU A 66 3.45 13.68 2.81
C GLU A 66 2.50 14.66 3.49
N VAL A 67 3.05 15.55 4.31
CA VAL A 67 2.37 16.70 4.90
C VAL A 67 3.02 17.97 4.38
N VAL A 68 2.21 18.88 3.85
CA VAL A 68 2.64 20.21 3.41
C VAL A 68 1.92 21.26 4.24
N ARG A 69 2.66 22.12 4.94
CA ARG A 69 2.09 23.28 5.65
C ARG A 69 2.61 24.57 5.05
N GLN A 70 1.71 25.55 4.96
CA GLN A 70 2.02 26.88 4.49
C GLN A 70 1.85 27.85 5.65
N GLY A 71 2.80 28.77 5.77
CA GLY A 71 2.83 29.79 6.80
C GLY A 71 3.08 31.16 6.18
N ARG A 72 2.69 32.19 6.91
CA ARG A 72 2.96 33.57 6.55
C ARG A 72 3.55 34.28 7.76
N LEU A 73 4.65 35.00 7.55
CA LEU A 73 5.29 35.83 8.57
C LEU A 73 5.12 37.30 8.20
N ASP A 74 4.54 38.07 9.11
CA ASP A 74 4.55 39.52 9.04
C ASP A 74 5.95 40.02 9.42
N THR A 75 6.63 40.68 8.48
CA THR A 75 7.98 41.20 8.72
C THR A 75 7.91 42.62 9.25
N SER A 76 8.67 42.89 10.30
CA SER A 76 8.62 44.20 10.96
C SER A 76 9.51 45.23 10.28
N ILE A 77 10.73 44.84 9.88
CA ILE A 77 11.74 45.76 9.34
C ILE A 77 11.93 45.57 7.85
N MET A 78 11.70 44.36 7.30
CA MET A 78 11.58 44.22 5.84
C MET A 78 10.38 45.01 5.27
N ALA A 79 9.38 45.33 6.09
CA ALA A 79 8.26 46.19 5.69
C ALA A 79 8.73 47.60 5.25
N VAL A 80 9.83 48.10 5.83
CA VAL A 80 10.46 49.37 5.42
C VAL A 80 11.01 49.28 3.98
N LEU A 81 11.35 48.07 3.54
CA LEU A 81 11.78 47.75 2.17
C LEU A 81 10.61 47.34 1.25
N GLY A 82 9.37 47.43 1.72
CA GLY A 82 8.17 47.09 0.97
C GLY A 82 7.82 45.59 0.96
N LEU A 83 8.55 44.76 1.71
CA LEU A 83 8.20 43.36 1.95
C LEU A 83 7.45 43.31 3.27
N THR A 84 6.12 43.30 3.26
CA THR A 84 5.33 43.28 4.51
C THR A 84 5.02 41.87 4.99
N GLU A 85 4.97 40.92 4.06
CA GLU A 85 4.62 39.52 4.32
C GLU A 85 5.62 38.62 3.57
N VAL A 86 6.05 37.54 4.25
CA VAL A 86 6.83 36.46 3.63
C VAL A 86 6.06 35.17 3.80
N ASP A 87 5.61 34.59 2.68
CA ASP A 87 5.04 33.26 2.66
C ASP A 87 6.17 32.21 2.69
N PHE A 88 5.94 31.11 3.40
CA PHE A 88 6.84 29.96 3.41
C PHE A 88 6.07 28.65 3.42
N THR A 89 6.76 27.59 3.04
CA THR A 89 6.20 26.23 3.00
C THR A 89 7.17 25.29 3.68
N VAL A 90 6.65 24.43 4.54
CA VAL A 90 7.36 23.28 5.09
C VAL A 90 6.74 22.00 4.52
N ARG A 91 7.58 21.00 4.32
CA ARG A 91 7.20 19.68 3.81
C ARG A 91 7.84 18.64 4.71
N ALA A 92 7.04 17.68 5.16
CA ALA A 92 7.49 16.52 5.91
C ALA A 92 7.01 15.28 5.17
N VAL A 93 7.90 14.31 4.97
CA VAL A 93 7.56 13.02 4.38
C VAL A 93 7.92 11.93 5.37
N ALA A 94 6.92 11.17 5.82
CA ALA A 94 7.15 9.96 6.59
C ALA A 94 7.16 8.75 5.65
N ARG A 95 8.15 7.88 5.82
CA ARG A 95 8.12 6.53 5.25
C ARG A 95 7.63 5.54 6.29
N HIS A 96 6.58 4.84 5.92
CA HIS A 96 6.04 3.71 6.65
C HIS A 96 6.61 2.43 6.04
N VAL A 97 7.23 1.61 6.87
CA VAL A 97 7.49 0.22 6.50
C VAL A 97 6.17 -0.53 6.70
N PRO A 98 5.55 -1.05 5.63
CA PRO A 98 4.33 -1.81 5.77
C PRO A 98 4.62 -3.06 6.61
N PRO A 99 3.68 -3.46 7.49
CA PRO A 99 3.90 -4.62 8.34
C PRO A 99 4.05 -5.87 7.49
N VAL A 100 4.92 -6.77 7.95
CA VAL A 100 4.99 -8.14 7.43
C VAL A 100 3.68 -8.85 7.77
N ARG A 101 3.06 -9.43 6.75
CA ARG A 101 1.82 -10.22 6.87
C ARG A 101 2.20 -11.69 6.92
N VAL A 102 1.77 -12.38 7.98
CA VAL A 102 2.08 -13.79 8.18
C VAL A 102 0.82 -14.59 7.90
N TYR A 103 0.92 -15.50 6.92
CA TYR A 103 -0.16 -16.41 6.55
C TYR A 103 0.10 -17.79 7.15
N GLY A 104 -0.94 -18.40 7.69
CA GLY A 104 -0.92 -19.81 8.06
C GLY A 104 -1.18 -20.73 6.86
N PRO A 105 -1.07 -22.05 7.05
CA PRO A 105 -1.56 -23.01 6.07
C PRO A 105 -3.08 -22.86 5.88
N PRO A 106 -3.62 -23.33 4.74
CA PRO A 106 -5.06 -23.33 4.50
C PRO A 106 -5.81 -24.12 5.58
N ALA A 107 -6.94 -23.56 6.01
CA ALA A 107 -7.85 -24.24 6.93
C ALA A 107 -8.57 -25.40 6.22
N TYR A 108 -8.90 -25.19 4.94
CA TYR A 108 -9.52 -26.20 4.10
C TYR A 108 -9.01 -26.11 2.67
N MET A 109 -8.88 -27.27 2.03
CA MET A 109 -8.55 -27.37 0.63
C MET A 109 -9.22 -28.60 0.02
N TYR A 110 -9.83 -28.40 -1.14
CA TYR A 110 -10.41 -29.46 -1.96
C TYR A 110 -10.13 -29.18 -3.42
N LEU A 111 -9.58 -30.18 -4.10
CA LEU A 111 -9.42 -30.18 -5.55
C LEU A 111 -10.09 -31.45 -6.05
N ASP A 112 -11.03 -31.32 -6.98
CA ASP A 112 -11.77 -32.46 -7.50
C ASP A 112 -10.82 -33.42 -8.25
N GLY A 113 -10.77 -34.66 -7.77
CA GLY A 113 -9.95 -35.72 -8.34
C GLY A 113 -10.54 -36.35 -9.58
N ASP A 114 -11.85 -36.20 -9.79
CA ASP A 114 -12.57 -36.70 -10.97
C ASP A 114 -12.61 -35.67 -12.12
N ALA A 115 -11.99 -34.50 -11.92
CA ALA A 115 -11.81 -33.51 -12.95
C ALA A 115 -11.05 -34.10 -14.16
N MET A 116 -11.50 -33.77 -15.38
CA MET A 116 -10.84 -34.21 -16.61
C MET A 116 -9.49 -33.51 -16.83
N ASP A 117 -9.17 -32.51 -16.02
CA ASP A 117 -7.95 -31.75 -16.07
C ASP A 117 -7.09 -31.96 -14.81
N TYR A 118 -5.86 -31.45 -14.90
CA TYR A 118 -4.92 -31.49 -13.80
C TYR A 118 -4.79 -30.08 -13.21
N ASN A 119 -5.08 -29.96 -11.92
CA ASN A 119 -5.06 -28.71 -11.18
C ASN A 119 -3.96 -28.74 -10.12
N ARG A 120 -3.16 -27.69 -10.08
CA ARG A 120 -2.14 -27.46 -9.04
C ARG A 120 -2.29 -26.05 -8.50
N ILE A 121 -2.45 -25.93 -7.19
CA ILE A 121 -2.55 -24.65 -6.51
C ILE A 121 -1.26 -24.38 -5.71
N GLY A 122 -0.80 -23.14 -5.78
CA GLY A 122 0.38 -22.68 -5.07
C GLY A 122 0.23 -21.24 -4.58
N VAL A 123 1.20 -20.83 -3.78
CA VAL A 123 1.26 -19.50 -3.19
C VAL A 123 2.63 -18.88 -3.42
N TYR A 124 2.68 -17.56 -3.48
CA TYR A 124 3.92 -16.81 -3.66
C TYR A 124 3.75 -15.37 -3.14
N CYS A 125 4.88 -14.67 -2.99
CA CYS A 125 4.91 -13.27 -2.66
C CYS A 125 5.11 -12.43 -3.92
N TYR A 126 4.36 -11.34 -4.04
CA TYR A 126 4.40 -10.41 -5.16
C TYR A 126 4.75 -9.00 -4.70
N ASN A 127 5.82 -8.44 -5.27
CA ASN A 127 6.14 -7.04 -5.08
C ASN A 127 5.59 -6.23 -6.27
N LYS A 128 4.51 -5.49 -6.04
CA LYS A 128 3.87 -4.67 -7.08
C LYS A 128 4.76 -3.53 -7.57
N ALA A 129 5.55 -2.92 -6.68
CA ALA A 129 6.41 -1.79 -7.03
C ALA A 129 7.56 -2.22 -7.95
N GLU A 130 8.10 -3.42 -7.73
CA GLU A 130 9.20 -3.98 -8.52
C GLU A 130 8.72 -4.90 -9.66
N ASN A 131 7.43 -5.27 -9.66
CA ASN A 131 6.84 -6.27 -10.54
C ASN A 131 7.61 -7.61 -10.49
N THR A 132 8.02 -8.03 -9.29
CA THR A 132 8.76 -9.27 -9.03
C THR A 132 7.91 -10.26 -8.26
N ARG A 133 8.19 -11.56 -8.47
CA ARG A 133 7.49 -12.68 -7.83
C ARG A 133 8.51 -13.59 -7.17
N SER A 134 8.19 -14.10 -5.99
CA SER A 134 8.96 -15.19 -5.39
C SER A 134 8.77 -16.51 -6.15
N GLU A 135 9.52 -17.54 -5.75
CA GLU A 135 9.21 -18.91 -6.13
C GLU A 135 7.80 -19.29 -5.64
N ILE A 136 7.10 -20.09 -6.44
CA ILE A 136 5.76 -20.59 -6.12
C ILE A 136 5.91 -21.84 -5.26
N VAL A 137 5.39 -21.79 -4.04
CA VAL A 137 5.28 -22.94 -3.14
C VAL A 137 3.97 -23.67 -3.46
N ILE A 138 4.07 -24.94 -3.82
CA ILE A 138 2.90 -25.75 -4.16
C ILE A 138 2.21 -26.20 -2.88
N LEU A 139 0.91 -25.93 -2.80
CA LEU A 139 0.09 -26.35 -1.66
C LEU A 139 -0.54 -27.73 -1.90
N ALA A 140 -1.13 -27.94 -3.08
CA ALA A 140 -1.74 -29.20 -3.45
C ALA A 140 -1.94 -29.36 -4.96
N ASP A 141 -2.35 -30.57 -5.33
CA ASP A 141 -2.91 -30.91 -6.63
C ASP A 141 -4.04 -31.95 -6.51
N ASN A 142 -4.76 -32.16 -7.61
CA ASN A 142 -5.81 -33.17 -7.70
C ASN A 142 -5.28 -34.60 -8.00
N ARG A 143 -3.99 -34.87 -7.78
CA ARG A 143 -3.40 -36.23 -7.88
C ARG A 143 -3.17 -36.88 -6.51
N GLY A 144 -3.58 -36.21 -5.44
CA GLY A 144 -3.44 -36.71 -4.07
C GLY A 144 -1.98 -36.72 -3.58
N ARG A 145 -1.10 -35.94 -4.22
CA ARG A 145 0.27 -35.77 -3.71
C ARG A 145 0.25 -34.94 -2.44
N THR A 146 1.17 -35.26 -1.54
CA THR A 146 1.40 -34.50 -0.31
C THR A 146 2.62 -33.61 -0.50
N PHE A 147 2.50 -32.37 -0.05
CA PHE A 147 3.56 -31.37 -0.12
C PHE A 147 3.93 -30.98 1.31
N ASP A 148 5.24 -30.88 1.58
CA ASP A 148 5.72 -30.25 2.80
C ASP A 148 5.73 -28.74 2.54
N VAL A 149 4.79 -28.04 3.16
CA VAL A 149 4.47 -26.65 2.81
C VAL A 149 5.05 -25.71 3.86
N ASP A 150 6.13 -25.02 3.48
CA ASP A 150 6.57 -23.82 4.19
C ASP A 150 5.96 -22.60 3.49
N ILE A 151 4.91 -22.04 4.11
CA ILE A 151 4.18 -20.89 3.54
C ILE A 151 5.14 -19.69 3.50
N PRO A 152 5.36 -19.06 2.33
CA PRO A 152 6.31 -17.98 2.23
C PRO A 152 5.86 -16.77 3.06
N GLN A 153 6.79 -16.20 3.82
CA GLN A 153 6.58 -14.94 4.51
C GLN A 153 6.92 -13.79 3.57
N CYS A 154 5.92 -12.98 3.24
CA CYS A 154 6.10 -11.87 2.31
C CYS A 154 6.74 -10.67 3.00
N GLY A 155 7.78 -10.13 2.38
CA GLY A 155 8.53 -8.99 2.89
C GLY A 155 7.72 -7.69 2.89
N PRO A 156 8.27 -6.61 3.47
CA PRO A 156 7.62 -5.30 3.44
C PRO A 156 7.32 -4.82 2.01
N GLY A 157 6.04 -4.61 1.72
CA GLY A 157 5.56 -4.13 0.41
C GLY A 157 5.22 -5.26 -0.57
N GLU A 158 5.39 -6.51 -0.15
CA GLU A 158 4.94 -7.69 -0.90
C GLU A 158 3.52 -8.09 -0.45
N SER A 159 2.73 -8.60 -1.40
CA SER A 159 1.44 -9.24 -1.14
C SER A 159 1.54 -10.75 -1.27
N PHE A 160 0.74 -11.47 -0.49
CA PHE A 160 0.58 -12.91 -0.61
C PHE A 160 -0.45 -13.21 -1.69
N GLU A 161 -0.09 -14.06 -2.63
CA GLU A 161 -0.86 -14.29 -3.85
C GLU A 161 -0.99 -15.78 -4.14
N LEU A 162 -2.09 -16.14 -4.79
CA LEU A 162 -2.40 -17.50 -5.21
C LEU A 162 -2.09 -17.68 -6.68
N ALA A 163 -1.57 -18.86 -7.01
CA ALA A 163 -1.35 -19.33 -8.36
C ALA A 163 -2.13 -20.62 -8.59
N LEU A 164 -2.91 -20.66 -9.68
CA LEU A 164 -3.51 -21.87 -10.19
C LEU A 164 -2.83 -22.24 -11.51
N HIS A 165 -2.29 -23.45 -11.56
CA HIS A 165 -1.82 -24.09 -12.77
C HIS A 165 -2.78 -25.21 -13.15
N ASN A 166 -3.55 -24.96 -14.21
CA ASN A 166 -4.53 -25.86 -14.77
C ASN A 166 -3.98 -26.43 -16.10
N VAL A 167 -4.11 -27.74 -16.29
CA VAL A 167 -3.68 -28.46 -17.49
C VAL A 167 -4.82 -29.31 -18.00
N TRP A 168 -5.40 -28.89 -19.12
CA TRP A 168 -6.54 -29.58 -19.71
C TRP A 168 -6.20 -30.99 -20.16
N TYR A 169 -7.16 -31.90 -19.98
CA TYR A 169 -7.06 -33.31 -20.33
C TYR A 169 -5.96 -34.06 -19.56
N GLY A 170 -5.67 -33.65 -18.33
CA GLY A 170 -4.80 -34.37 -17.40
C GLY A 170 -3.31 -34.01 -17.44
N GLU A 171 -2.59 -34.48 -16.42
CA GLU A 171 -1.18 -34.17 -16.16
C GLU A 171 -0.23 -34.65 -17.27
N GLU A 172 -0.59 -35.69 -18.02
CA GLU A 172 0.19 -36.16 -19.18
C GLU A 172 0.42 -35.06 -20.23
N ASN A 173 -0.45 -34.04 -20.25
CA ASN A 173 -0.38 -32.88 -21.13
C ASN A 173 0.44 -31.72 -20.56
N PHE A 174 1.15 -31.90 -19.43
CA PHE A 174 1.93 -30.85 -18.76
C PHE A 174 3.02 -30.24 -19.66
N ASN A 175 3.45 -30.93 -20.71
CA ASN A 175 4.43 -30.41 -21.68
C ASN A 175 3.77 -29.72 -22.90
N ASN A 176 2.44 -29.70 -22.99
CA ASN A 176 1.72 -29.07 -24.09
C ASN A 176 1.28 -27.65 -23.70
N PRO A 177 1.95 -26.59 -24.19
CA PRO A 177 1.62 -25.22 -23.79
C PRO A 177 0.22 -24.78 -24.25
N ALA A 178 -0.37 -25.41 -25.26
CA ALA A 178 -1.72 -25.08 -25.72
C ALA A 178 -2.80 -25.49 -24.71
N LEU A 179 -2.50 -26.47 -23.86
CA LEU A 179 -3.42 -27.04 -22.87
C LEU A 179 -3.15 -26.50 -21.46
N GLN A 180 -2.15 -25.65 -21.29
CA GLN A 180 -1.82 -25.06 -20.01
C GLN A 180 -2.55 -23.73 -19.82
N ARG A 181 -3.06 -23.51 -18.62
CA ARG A 181 -3.63 -22.25 -18.15
C ARG A 181 -2.99 -21.91 -16.81
N TYR A 182 -2.50 -20.68 -16.70
CA TYR A 182 -1.88 -20.16 -15.50
C TYR A 182 -2.65 -18.93 -15.05
N TYR A 183 -3.13 -18.97 -13.83
CA TYR A 183 -3.87 -17.88 -13.22
C TYR A 183 -3.17 -17.43 -11.94
N LYS A 184 -3.16 -16.12 -11.70
CA LYS A 184 -2.40 -15.47 -10.62
C LYS A 184 -3.20 -14.31 -10.05
N THR A 185 -3.32 -14.21 -8.71
CA THR A 185 -4.18 -13.17 -8.11
C THR A 185 -3.55 -11.79 -8.18
N ASP A 186 -2.23 -11.71 -8.42
CA ASP A 186 -1.47 -10.46 -8.49
C ASP A 186 -1.78 -9.55 -9.69
N THR A 187 -2.38 -10.09 -10.75
CA THR A 187 -2.87 -9.29 -11.89
C THR A 187 -4.20 -8.61 -11.59
N GLY A 188 -4.75 -8.81 -10.39
CA GLY A 188 -6.06 -8.37 -9.97
C GLY A 188 -7.13 -9.42 -10.31
N VAL A 189 -8.05 -9.62 -9.36
CA VAL A 189 -9.25 -10.46 -9.53
C VAL A 189 -10.06 -10.15 -10.81
N PRO A 190 -10.13 -8.90 -11.34
CA PRO A 190 -10.83 -8.63 -12.61
C PRO A 190 -10.27 -9.37 -13.83
N ASP A 191 -9.02 -9.81 -13.80
CA ASP A 191 -8.31 -10.43 -14.93
C ASP A 191 -8.30 -11.96 -14.90
N TRP A 192 -9.02 -12.59 -13.95
CA TRP A 192 -9.28 -14.03 -13.96
C TRP A 192 -10.39 -14.34 -14.96
N GLN A 193 -10.12 -13.95 -16.19
CA GLN A 193 -10.95 -14.06 -17.36
C GLN A 193 -10.31 -15.09 -18.28
N ASN A 194 -11.08 -16.09 -18.69
CA ASN A 194 -10.61 -16.99 -19.74
C ASN A 194 -10.50 -16.26 -21.10
N ALA A 195 -10.11 -16.96 -22.18
CA ALA A 195 -10.05 -16.36 -23.52
C ALA A 195 -11.38 -15.71 -23.98
N ASN A 196 -12.49 -16.11 -23.36
CA ASN A 196 -13.85 -15.61 -23.60
C ASN A 196 -14.31 -14.55 -22.60
N LYS A 197 -13.43 -14.04 -21.73
CA LYS A 197 -13.75 -13.05 -20.68
C LYS A 197 -14.70 -13.56 -19.58
N ALA A 198 -14.88 -14.88 -19.46
CA ALA A 198 -15.65 -15.47 -18.37
C ALA A 198 -14.81 -15.52 -17.10
N ARG A 199 -15.41 -15.13 -15.97
CA ARG A 199 -14.76 -15.14 -14.66
C ARG A 199 -14.63 -16.57 -14.15
N VAL A 200 -13.45 -16.92 -13.66
CA VAL A 200 -13.12 -18.29 -13.22
C VAL A 200 -12.90 -18.41 -11.72
N LEU A 201 -12.98 -17.31 -10.97
CA LEU A 201 -12.69 -17.23 -9.55
C LEU A 201 -13.84 -16.54 -8.83
N GLU A 202 -14.31 -17.16 -7.76
CA GLU A 202 -15.24 -16.63 -6.78
C GLU A 202 -14.53 -16.46 -5.43
N THR A 203 -14.77 -15.36 -4.74
CA THR A 203 -14.20 -15.09 -3.42
C THR A 203 -15.25 -14.67 -2.41
N TYR A 204 -15.09 -15.01 -1.13
CA TYR A 204 -15.91 -14.49 -0.04
C TYR A 204 -15.04 -14.21 1.19
N LEU A 205 -15.24 -13.08 1.85
CA LEU A 205 -14.69 -12.82 3.18
C LEU A 205 -15.73 -13.17 4.25
N CYS A 206 -15.36 -14.08 5.14
CA CYS A 206 -16.19 -14.62 6.21
C CYS A 206 -15.64 -14.26 7.59
N ASP A 207 -16.50 -14.11 8.58
CA ASP A 207 -16.08 -13.79 9.95
C ASP A 207 -15.57 -15.04 10.69
N THR A 208 -16.04 -16.22 10.27
CA THR A 208 -15.59 -17.51 10.80
C THR A 208 -15.29 -18.51 9.68
N GLU A 209 -14.48 -19.52 9.98
CA GLU A 209 -14.16 -20.60 9.03
C GLU A 209 -15.43 -21.31 8.53
N GLN A 210 -16.38 -21.60 9.44
CA GLN A 210 -17.63 -22.30 9.11
C GLN A 210 -18.51 -21.49 8.15
N GLU A 211 -18.48 -20.16 8.21
CA GLU A 211 -19.19 -19.30 7.28
C GLU A 211 -18.60 -19.32 5.86
N CYS A 212 -17.33 -19.74 5.75
CA CYS A 212 -16.66 -19.95 4.47
C CYS A 212 -16.90 -21.35 3.89
N TYR A 213 -17.66 -22.21 4.56
CA TYR A 213 -18.07 -23.47 3.98
C TYR A 213 -19.29 -23.30 3.06
N PRO A 214 -19.35 -24.09 1.98
CA PRO A 214 -20.53 -24.13 1.13
C PRO A 214 -21.64 -25.00 1.73
N VAL A 215 -22.85 -24.90 1.17
CA VAL A 215 -24.06 -25.57 1.71
C VAL A 215 -23.87 -27.08 1.89
N SER A 216 -23.23 -27.77 0.95
CA SER A 216 -22.92 -29.22 1.04
C SER A 216 -22.07 -29.60 2.24
N MET A 217 -21.29 -28.65 2.77
CA MET A 217 -20.43 -28.81 3.95
C MET A 217 -21.04 -28.17 5.22
N GLY A 218 -22.29 -27.73 5.16
CA GLY A 218 -23.01 -27.15 6.28
C GLY A 218 -22.71 -25.68 6.55
N GLY A 219 -22.10 -24.96 5.60
CA GLY A 219 -21.95 -23.51 5.66
C GLY A 219 -22.98 -22.76 4.80
N PRO A 220 -22.92 -21.42 4.76
CA PRO A 220 -23.90 -20.58 4.08
C PRO A 220 -23.52 -20.24 2.63
N LEU A 221 -22.31 -20.54 2.16
CA LEU A 221 -21.91 -20.13 0.81
C LEU A 221 -22.75 -20.84 -0.25
N PRO A 222 -23.22 -20.14 -1.30
CA PRO A 222 -24.10 -20.74 -2.28
C PRO A 222 -23.40 -21.89 -3.03
N GLU A 223 -24.18 -22.75 -3.67
CA GLU A 223 -23.72 -23.85 -4.54
C GLU A 223 -24.68 -24.04 -5.71
N GLY A 224 -24.23 -24.78 -6.71
CA GLY A 224 -25.01 -25.17 -7.88
C GLY A 224 -24.70 -24.35 -9.12
N PRO A 225 -25.25 -24.76 -10.28
CA PRO A 225 -24.78 -24.29 -11.57
C PRO A 225 -25.34 -22.92 -11.98
N ASN A 226 -24.71 -22.34 -13.00
CA ASN A 226 -25.01 -21.08 -13.68
C ASN A 226 -24.95 -19.86 -12.76
N ARG A 227 -24.00 -19.86 -11.82
CA ARG A 227 -23.82 -18.74 -10.91
C ARG A 227 -22.99 -17.64 -11.53
N VAL A 228 -23.24 -16.43 -11.05
CA VAL A 228 -22.34 -15.31 -11.23
C VAL A 228 -21.38 -15.32 -10.04
N PRO A 229 -20.05 -15.40 -10.24
CA PRO A 229 -19.12 -15.48 -9.15
C PRO A 229 -19.15 -14.18 -8.34
N HIS A 230 -19.29 -14.32 -7.02
CA HIS A 230 -19.06 -13.21 -6.10
C HIS A 230 -17.58 -12.83 -6.11
N ILE A 231 -17.32 -11.52 -6.16
CA ILE A 231 -15.97 -10.98 -6.03
C ILE A 231 -15.94 -10.12 -4.79
N GLU A 232 -15.26 -10.62 -3.77
CA GLU A 232 -14.99 -9.85 -2.58
C GLU A 232 -14.01 -8.72 -2.90
N THR A 233 -14.34 -7.52 -2.43
CA THR A 233 -13.53 -6.30 -2.65
C THR A 233 -12.98 -5.74 -1.35
N ARG A 234 -13.50 -6.21 -0.21
CA ARG A 234 -12.97 -5.88 1.12
C ARG A 234 -11.59 -6.52 1.31
N PRO A 235 -10.67 -5.85 2.01
CA PRO A 235 -9.39 -6.45 2.38
C PRO A 235 -9.60 -7.63 3.34
N CYS A 236 -8.74 -8.64 3.24
CA CYS A 236 -8.67 -9.72 4.22
C CYS A 236 -7.96 -9.19 5.48
N GLU A 237 -8.69 -9.08 6.59
CA GLU A 237 -8.18 -8.55 7.87
C GLU A 237 -8.00 -9.68 8.91
N PRO A 238 -7.04 -9.54 9.86
CA PRO A 238 -6.81 -10.54 10.89
C PRO A 238 -8.10 -11.02 11.57
N GLY A 239 -8.18 -12.33 11.86
CA GLY A 239 -9.33 -12.96 12.51
C GLY A 239 -10.49 -13.36 11.56
N HIS A 240 -10.39 -13.05 10.26
CA HIS A 240 -11.36 -13.47 9.25
C HIS A 240 -10.80 -14.59 8.36
N PHE A 241 -11.63 -15.12 7.47
CA PHE A 241 -11.27 -16.14 6.50
C PHE A 241 -11.66 -15.71 5.09
N MET A 242 -10.84 -16.09 4.11
CA MET A 242 -11.14 -15.90 2.70
C MET A 242 -11.39 -17.25 2.04
N TYR A 243 -12.57 -17.41 1.46
CA TYR A 243 -12.90 -18.49 0.55
C TYR A 243 -12.46 -18.12 -0.87
N TYR A 244 -11.93 -19.10 -1.59
CA TYR A 244 -11.67 -19.06 -3.01
C TYR A 244 -12.25 -20.30 -3.68
N GLY A 245 -13.09 -20.11 -4.69
CA GLY A 245 -13.66 -21.17 -5.52
C GLY A 245 -13.28 -20.94 -6.98
N TRP A 246 -12.80 -21.97 -7.67
CA TRP A 246 -12.47 -21.88 -9.09
C TRP A 246 -13.26 -22.86 -9.95
N GLU A 247 -13.45 -22.44 -11.19
CA GLU A 247 -13.89 -23.27 -12.32
C GLU A 247 -12.69 -23.81 -13.09
N ASP A 248 -12.69 -25.11 -13.37
CA ASP A 248 -11.60 -25.79 -14.08
C ASP A 248 -11.64 -25.55 -15.61
N THR A 249 -12.85 -25.42 -16.19
CA THR A 249 -13.10 -25.42 -17.65
C THR A 249 -14.11 -24.36 -18.13
N PRO A 250 -13.78 -23.06 -17.99
CA PRO A 250 -14.72 -21.97 -18.24
C PRO A 250 -15.03 -21.71 -19.73
N GLU A 251 -14.28 -22.30 -20.68
CA GLU A 251 -14.33 -21.94 -22.10
C GLU A 251 -15.32 -22.76 -22.95
N SER A 252 -15.84 -23.89 -22.47
CA SER A 252 -16.65 -24.76 -23.34
C SER A 252 -17.83 -25.48 -22.69
N PHE A 253 -17.77 -25.85 -21.41
CA PHE A 253 -18.82 -26.66 -20.77
C PHE A 253 -19.00 -26.47 -19.26
N GLY A 254 -18.27 -25.53 -18.63
CA GLY A 254 -18.36 -25.31 -17.18
C GLY A 254 -19.78 -24.97 -16.75
N ASP A 255 -20.25 -25.65 -15.71
CA ASP A 255 -21.54 -25.39 -15.13
C ASP A 255 -21.51 -24.17 -14.19
N SER A 256 -20.36 -23.50 -14.02
CA SER A 256 -20.25 -22.21 -13.32
C SER A 256 -20.77 -22.30 -11.88
N ASP A 257 -20.42 -23.36 -11.16
CA ASP A 257 -20.79 -23.59 -9.78
C ASP A 257 -19.68 -23.27 -8.74
N PHE A 258 -18.45 -23.08 -9.24
CA PHE A 258 -17.20 -22.71 -8.59
C PHE A 258 -16.77 -23.67 -7.48
N ASN A 259 -17.05 -24.97 -7.64
CA ASN A 259 -16.77 -25.97 -6.62
C ASN A 259 -15.67 -26.99 -6.96
N ASP A 260 -15.14 -26.98 -8.19
CA ASP A 260 -14.08 -27.89 -8.65
C ASP A 260 -12.81 -27.77 -7.80
N ILE A 261 -12.46 -26.53 -7.46
CA ILE A 261 -11.30 -26.22 -6.63
C ILE A 261 -11.73 -25.22 -5.58
N ARG A 262 -11.52 -25.57 -4.31
CA ARG A 262 -11.92 -24.77 -3.16
C ARG A 262 -10.76 -24.64 -2.19
N LEU A 263 -10.53 -23.41 -1.74
CA LEU A 263 -9.50 -23.07 -0.77
C LEU A 263 -10.09 -22.12 0.27
N ILE A 264 -9.85 -22.40 1.55
CA ILE A 264 -10.17 -21.47 2.63
C ILE A 264 -8.87 -21.16 3.36
N MET A 265 -8.52 -19.88 3.34
CA MET A 265 -7.33 -19.34 4.01
C MET A 265 -7.77 -18.45 5.16
N ALA A 266 -7.11 -18.59 6.31
CA ALA A 266 -7.18 -17.54 7.32
C ALA A 266 -6.55 -16.26 6.76
N CYS A 267 -7.16 -15.11 7.04
CA CYS A 267 -6.55 -13.81 6.76
C CYS A 267 -5.26 -13.66 7.57
N PRO A 268 -4.27 -12.90 7.05
CA PRO A 268 -2.96 -12.85 7.67
C PRO A 268 -3.01 -12.15 9.01
N ASP A 269 -2.16 -12.61 9.93
CA ASP A 269 -1.81 -11.83 11.09
C ASP A 269 -0.82 -10.72 10.69
N VAL A 270 -0.86 -9.63 11.43
CA VAL A 270 0.07 -8.50 11.27
C VAL A 270 1.18 -8.66 12.29
N ASP A 271 2.41 -8.85 11.82
CA ASP A 271 3.57 -8.77 12.71
C ASP A 271 3.81 -7.30 13.09
N GLU A 272 3.28 -6.92 14.26
CA GLU A 272 3.39 -5.55 14.78
C GLU A 272 4.84 -5.12 15.05
N THR A 273 5.78 -6.06 15.20
CA THR A 273 7.19 -5.74 15.48
C THR A 273 7.89 -5.06 14.30
N THR A 274 7.30 -5.15 13.10
CA THR A 274 7.87 -4.60 11.85
C THR A 274 7.33 -3.22 11.48
N ARG A 275 6.43 -2.64 12.28
CA ARG A 275 5.89 -1.29 12.06
C ARG A 275 6.94 -0.22 12.40
N GLU A 276 7.81 0.07 11.45
CA GLU A 276 8.74 1.20 11.54
C GLU A 276 8.17 2.41 10.78
N VAL A 277 8.20 3.57 11.42
CA VAL A 277 7.89 4.86 10.79
C VAL A 277 9.06 5.78 11.02
N ARG A 278 9.57 6.38 9.94
CA ARG A 278 10.65 7.35 10.01
C ARG A 278 10.41 8.51 9.07
N LEU A 279 10.86 9.69 9.46
CA LEU A 279 10.92 10.84 8.58
C LEU A 279 12.01 10.62 7.52
N ILE A 280 11.76 11.11 6.32
CA ILE A 280 12.74 11.19 5.25
C ILE A 280 12.90 12.66 4.89
N GLU A 281 14.12 13.18 5.07
CA GLU A 281 14.51 14.53 4.63
C GLU A 281 14.64 14.63 3.10
#